data_AF-A0A9W7GVU6-F1
#
_entry.id   AF-A0A9W7GVU6-F1
#
_cell.length_a   1.000
_cell.length_b   1.000
_cell.length_c   1.000
_cell.angle_alpha   90.00
_cell.angle_beta   90.00
_cell.angle_gamma   90.00
#
_symmetry.space_group_name_H-M   'P 1'
#
loop_
_entity.id
_entity.type
_entity.pdbx_description
1 polymer ?
#
loop_
_entity_poly.entity_id
_entity_poly.type
_entity_poly.pdbx_seq_one_letter_code
_entity_poly.pdbx_strand_id
1 'polypeptide(L)'
;MIFSVSMCKRMMSVLEMPSGVIRPNFFRPRWEKEKVVIILGATGTGKSRLSIDLATRFPAEVINSDKIQVHAGLDIATNKIPEEERCGIPHHLLGVIHPNADFTATDFVDMASDAMASILSRSQVPIIAGGSNSYIEALNEDFLFRSKYECCFLFVDVAMPVLDRYVSDRVDKMVEMGMVDEVRNFFDANANYTVGIRKAIGVPEFDRYFRAEPFLKKRERDQLLQEAIQEIKRNTCKLARRQLEKIQRLRNKKNWKIHRVDATEVFLRRGKRAEEAWEKLIAGPSTEIVAEFLYNFSSETLVNNPAIRVPSLPCGIML
;
A
#
# COMPACT_ATOMS: atom_id res chain seq x y z
N MET A 1 -25.36 -45.67 -46.38
CA MET A 1 -25.70 -45.71 -44.95
C MET A 1 -26.06 -44.28 -44.55
N ILE A 2 -27.23 -43.72 -44.82
CA ILE A 2 -28.60 -43.95 -44.30
C ILE A 2 -28.69 -44.28 -42.80
N PHE A 3 -29.55 -43.48 -42.16
CA PHE A 3 -30.15 -43.50 -40.81
C PHE A 3 -29.43 -42.63 -39.77
N SER A 4 -30.11 -41.76 -39.02
CA SER A 4 -31.50 -41.33 -39.03
C SER A 4 -31.62 -40.10 -38.12
N VAL A 5 -32.47 -39.16 -38.51
CA VAL A 5 -33.04 -38.11 -37.67
C VAL A 5 -33.87 -38.76 -36.57
N SER A 6 -33.81 -38.23 -35.34
CA SER A 6 -34.90 -38.42 -34.36
C SER A 6 -35.11 -37.14 -33.56
N MET A 7 -36.14 -36.40 -33.95
CA MET A 7 -36.80 -35.45 -33.08
C MET A 7 -37.55 -36.22 -32.00
N CYS A 8 -37.34 -35.89 -30.74
CA CYS A 8 -38.31 -36.21 -29.69
C CYS A 8 -38.96 -34.91 -29.22
N LYS A 9 -40.09 -34.57 -29.85
CA LYS A 9 -41.10 -33.70 -29.27
C LYS A 9 -41.64 -34.40 -28.02
N ARG A 10 -41.58 -33.74 -26.87
CA ARG A 10 -42.60 -33.91 -25.83
C ARG A 10 -43.19 -32.56 -25.50
N MET A 11 -44.47 -32.44 -25.86
CA MET A 11 -45.39 -31.39 -25.47
C MET A 11 -46.27 -31.96 -24.34
N MET A 12 -46.84 -31.05 -23.54
CA MET A 12 -47.71 -31.25 -22.36
C MET A 12 -46.95 -31.49 -21.05
N SER A 13 -47.26 -30.78 -19.96
CA SER A 13 -48.56 -30.24 -19.55
C SER A 13 -48.47 -28.81 -19.00
N VAL A 14 -49.35 -27.95 -19.51
CA VAL A 14 -49.84 -26.78 -18.76
C VAL A 14 -50.64 -27.34 -17.59
N LEU A 15 -50.06 -27.27 -16.38
CA LEU A 15 -50.82 -27.36 -15.14
C LEU A 15 -51.14 -25.92 -14.73
N GLU A 16 -52.35 -25.49 -15.07
CA GLU A 16 -53.02 -24.46 -14.28
C GLU A 16 -53.29 -25.02 -12.88
N MET A 17 -53.10 -24.17 -11.87
CA MET A 17 -53.69 -24.11 -10.52
C MET A 17 -52.62 -23.57 -9.52
N PRO A 18 -52.98 -22.89 -8.43
CA PRO A 18 -54.05 -21.93 -8.21
C PRO A 18 -53.51 -20.58 -7.70
N SER A 19 -54.37 -19.57 -7.72
CA SER A 19 -54.17 -18.25 -7.13
C SER A 19 -53.81 -18.35 -5.64
N GLY A 20 -52.66 -17.79 -5.26
CA GLY A 20 -52.36 -17.44 -3.87
C GLY A 20 -51.44 -18.42 -3.13
N VAL A 21 -50.13 -18.31 -3.35
CA VAL A 21 -49.11 -18.63 -2.34
C VAL A 21 -47.96 -17.63 -2.49
N ILE A 22 -47.55 -17.09 -1.34
CA ILE A 22 -46.46 -16.15 -1.08
C ILE A 22 -45.26 -16.40 -1.99
N ARG A 23 -44.81 -15.37 -2.72
CA ARG A 23 -43.51 -15.39 -3.42
C ARG A 23 -42.43 -15.66 -2.36
N PRO A 24 -41.73 -16.80 -2.38
CA PRO A 24 -40.51 -16.88 -1.61
C PRO A 24 -39.57 -15.89 -2.25
N ASN A 25 -39.11 -14.91 -1.46
CA ASN A 25 -38.00 -14.06 -1.84
C ASN A 25 -36.94 -14.96 -2.45
N PHE A 26 -36.71 -14.78 -3.76
CA PHE A 26 -35.63 -15.40 -4.47
C PHE A 26 -34.37 -14.91 -3.78
N PHE A 27 -33.86 -15.70 -2.83
CA PHE A 27 -32.61 -15.46 -2.13
C PHE A 27 -31.53 -15.34 -3.21
N ARG A 28 -31.22 -14.11 -3.63
CA ARG A 28 -29.92 -13.84 -4.21
C ARG A 28 -28.94 -14.03 -3.06
N PRO A 29 -28.05 -15.03 -3.07
CA PRO A 29 -26.95 -15.03 -2.12
C PRO A 29 -26.25 -13.69 -2.31
N ARG A 30 -26.24 -12.87 -1.26
CA ARG A 30 -25.37 -11.69 -1.23
C ARG A 30 -23.97 -12.30 -1.18
N TRP A 31 -23.32 -12.41 -2.33
CA TRP A 31 -21.91 -12.79 -2.39
C TRP A 31 -21.18 -11.77 -1.52
N GLU A 32 -20.77 -12.19 -0.32
CA GLU A 32 -20.04 -11.32 0.58
C GLU A 32 -18.68 -11.07 -0.06
N LYS A 33 -18.34 -9.79 -0.22
CA LYS A 33 -17.12 -9.42 -0.90
C LYS A 33 -15.93 -9.75 -0.02
N GLU A 34 -14.84 -10.16 -0.64
CA GLU A 34 -13.58 -10.41 0.05
C GLU A 34 -13.00 -9.08 0.55
N LYS A 35 -12.42 -9.09 1.75
CA LYS A 35 -12.01 -7.87 2.45
C LYS A 35 -10.55 -7.54 2.19
N VAL A 36 -10.28 -6.29 1.85
CA VAL A 36 -8.92 -5.78 1.58
C VAL A 36 -8.69 -4.50 2.39
N VAL A 37 -7.53 -4.41 3.05
CA VAL A 37 -7.11 -3.19 3.76
C VAL A 37 -6.13 -2.41 2.88
N ILE A 38 -6.33 -1.10 2.74
CA ILE A 38 -5.49 -0.23 1.92
C ILE A 38 -4.97 0.92 2.77
N ILE A 39 -3.65 1.07 2.86
CA ILE A 39 -2.97 2.10 3.65
C ILE A 39 -2.41 3.17 2.71
N LEU A 40 -3.04 4.33 2.75
CA LEU A 40 -2.66 5.54 2.02
C LEU A 40 -1.79 6.45 2.88
N GLY A 41 -1.04 7.33 2.22
CA GLY A 41 -0.19 8.33 2.88
C GLY A 41 0.95 8.80 1.99
N ALA A 42 1.44 10.01 2.25
CA ALA A 42 2.61 10.54 1.57
C ALA A 42 3.89 9.75 1.93
N THR A 43 4.95 9.86 1.14
CA THR A 43 6.25 9.27 1.46
C THR A 43 6.72 9.74 2.85
N GLY A 44 7.25 8.81 3.66
CA GLY A 44 7.73 9.10 5.00
C GLY A 44 6.66 9.18 6.09
N THR A 45 5.36 9.00 5.82
CA THR A 45 4.32 9.07 6.87
C THR A 45 4.22 7.83 7.76
N GLY A 46 4.98 6.75 7.48
CA GLY A 46 4.97 5.52 8.29
C GLY A 46 4.04 4.41 7.80
N LYS A 47 3.61 4.43 6.52
CA LYS A 47 2.73 3.39 5.95
C LYS A 47 3.26 1.96 6.13
N SER A 48 4.54 1.73 5.85
CA SER A 48 5.16 0.40 5.98
C SER A 48 5.16 -0.06 7.44
N ARG A 49 5.47 0.85 8.38
CA ARG A 49 5.37 0.55 9.82
C ARG A 49 3.95 0.11 10.20
N LEU A 50 2.93 0.87 9.76
CA LEU A 50 1.53 0.52 10.04
C LEU A 50 1.12 -0.81 9.37
N SER A 51 1.60 -1.13 8.17
CA SER A 51 1.28 -2.42 7.54
C SER A 51 1.84 -3.60 8.32
N ILE A 52 3.03 -3.47 8.92
CA ILE A 52 3.60 -4.50 9.80
C ILE A 52 2.83 -4.57 11.12
N ASP A 53 2.50 -3.44 11.73
CA ASP A 53 1.72 -3.41 12.98
C ASP A 53 0.36 -4.10 12.81
N LEU A 54 -0.30 -3.91 11.66
CA LEU A 54 -1.55 -4.59 11.35
C LEU A 54 -1.31 -6.07 11.03
N ALA A 55 -0.27 -6.41 10.27
CA ALA A 55 0.02 -7.80 9.90
C ALA A 55 0.54 -8.67 11.05
N THR A 56 0.98 -8.05 12.15
CA THR A 56 1.29 -8.76 13.41
C THR A 56 0.06 -8.96 14.29
N ARG A 57 -1.01 -8.17 14.09
CA ARG A 57 -2.28 -8.26 14.84
C ARG A 57 -3.36 -9.07 14.14
N PHE A 58 -3.29 -9.17 12.81
CA PHE A 58 -4.20 -9.93 11.96
C PHE A 58 -3.40 -10.91 11.11
N PRO A 59 -3.93 -12.11 10.81
CA PRO A 59 -3.28 -13.04 9.88
C PRO A 59 -3.29 -12.42 8.48
N ALA A 60 -2.21 -11.74 8.10
CA ALA A 60 -2.18 -10.88 6.93
C ALA A 60 -0.82 -10.90 6.24
N GLU A 61 -0.84 -10.49 4.98
CA GLU A 61 0.36 -10.31 4.14
C GLU A 61 0.29 -8.94 3.45
N VAL A 62 1.46 -8.38 3.11
CA VAL A 62 1.56 -7.02 2.59
C VAL A 62 1.76 -7.03 1.07
N ILE A 63 1.02 -6.20 0.35
CA ILE A 63 1.21 -5.96 -1.08
C ILE A 63 1.73 -4.53 -1.26
N ASN A 64 2.95 -4.39 -1.80
CA ASN A 64 3.51 -3.08 -2.10
C ASN A 64 2.75 -2.42 -3.28
N SER A 65 2.42 -1.15 -3.11
CA SER A 65 1.81 -0.30 -4.15
C SER A 65 2.64 0.95 -4.45
N ASP A 66 3.93 0.96 -4.12
CA ASP A 66 4.86 1.98 -4.60
C ASP A 66 5.52 1.56 -5.92
N LYS A 67 5.26 2.33 -6.99
CA LYS A 67 5.71 2.09 -8.36
C LYS A 67 7.23 2.00 -8.53
N ILE A 68 8.00 2.55 -7.60
CA ILE A 68 9.45 2.49 -7.66
C ILE A 68 9.92 1.25 -6.90
N GLN A 69 9.35 0.98 -5.72
CA GLN A 69 9.73 -0.15 -4.88
C GLN A 69 9.38 -1.53 -5.46
N VAL A 70 8.54 -1.61 -6.49
CA VAL A 70 8.31 -2.86 -7.23
C VAL A 70 9.58 -3.40 -7.89
N HIS A 71 10.55 -2.54 -8.21
CA HIS A 71 11.77 -2.93 -8.92
C HIS A 71 12.86 -3.41 -7.95
N ALA A 72 13.62 -4.42 -8.40
CA ALA A 72 14.78 -4.95 -7.69
C ALA A 72 15.91 -3.91 -7.58
N GLY A 73 16.64 -3.93 -6.47
CA GLY A 73 17.80 -3.06 -6.22
C GLY A 73 17.43 -1.63 -5.80
N LEU A 74 18.45 -0.81 -5.55
CA LEU A 74 18.33 0.55 -5.00
C LEU A 74 17.48 0.60 -3.72
N ASP A 75 17.69 -0.32 -2.79
CA ASP A 75 16.83 -0.49 -1.63
C ASP A 75 16.89 0.71 -0.68
N ILE A 76 18.07 1.33 -0.53
CA ILE A 76 18.24 2.55 0.25
C ILE A 76 17.58 3.72 -0.47
N ALA A 77 17.94 3.99 -1.73
CA ALA A 77 17.44 5.12 -2.50
C ALA A 77 15.91 5.07 -2.69
N THR A 78 15.34 3.88 -2.81
CA THR A 78 13.89 3.67 -2.95
C THR A 78 13.17 3.47 -1.61
N ASN A 79 13.90 3.51 -0.50
CA ASN A 79 13.40 3.41 0.88
C ASN A 79 12.52 2.15 1.07
N LYS A 80 12.99 0.99 0.59
CA LYS A 80 12.31 -0.29 0.86
C LYS A 80 12.47 -0.62 2.34
N ILE A 81 11.45 -1.26 2.91
CA ILE A 81 11.53 -1.77 4.28
C ILE A 81 12.59 -2.89 4.33
N PRO A 82 13.61 -2.80 5.21
CA PRO A 82 14.62 -3.85 5.40
C PRO A 82 13.98 -5.17 5.82
N GLU A 83 14.59 -6.30 5.50
CA GLU A 83 14.03 -7.63 5.82
C GLU A 83 13.84 -7.82 7.33
N GLU A 84 14.75 -7.28 8.12
CA GLU A 84 14.74 -7.35 9.58
C GLU A 84 13.54 -6.60 10.19
N GLU A 85 13.09 -5.53 9.53
CA GLU A 85 11.93 -4.73 9.95
C GLU A 85 10.59 -5.32 9.47
N ARG A 86 10.60 -6.36 8.63
CA ARG A 86 9.38 -7.02 8.13
C ARG A 86 8.78 -8.00 9.13
N CYS A 87 9.49 -8.35 10.21
CA CYS A 87 9.02 -9.29 11.23
C CYS A 87 8.55 -10.64 10.67
N GLY A 88 9.16 -11.11 9.58
CA GLY A 88 8.76 -12.35 8.89
C GLY A 88 7.44 -12.28 8.11
N ILE A 89 6.82 -11.10 8.01
CA ILE A 89 5.58 -10.91 7.25
C ILE A 89 5.87 -10.98 5.74
N PRO A 90 5.18 -11.84 4.97
CA PRO A 90 5.34 -11.90 3.52
C PRO A 90 5.01 -10.57 2.83
N HIS A 91 5.88 -10.16 1.91
CA HIS A 91 5.70 -8.97 1.07
C HIS A 91 5.63 -9.36 -0.40
N HIS A 92 4.57 -8.90 -1.07
CA HIS A 92 4.34 -9.05 -2.50
C HIS A 92 4.66 -7.75 -3.22
N LEU A 93 5.06 -7.86 -4.49
CA LEU A 93 5.35 -6.73 -5.37
C LEU A 93 6.41 -5.76 -4.83
N LEU A 94 7.34 -6.27 -4.01
CA LEU A 94 8.46 -5.50 -3.45
C LEU A 94 9.76 -6.06 -3.99
N GLY A 95 10.42 -5.33 -4.89
CA GLY A 95 11.70 -5.76 -5.46
C GLY A 95 11.63 -6.93 -6.45
N VAL A 96 10.47 -7.20 -7.05
CA VAL A 96 10.25 -8.38 -7.92
C VAL A 96 10.39 -8.09 -9.41
N ILE A 97 10.31 -6.81 -9.81
CA ILE A 97 10.38 -6.38 -11.21
C ILE A 97 11.82 -6.04 -11.60
N HIS A 98 12.21 -6.39 -12.82
CA HIS A 98 13.54 -6.09 -13.33
C HIS A 98 13.80 -4.55 -13.34
N PRO A 99 14.98 -4.06 -12.94
CA PRO A 99 15.27 -2.62 -12.78
C PRO A 99 14.95 -1.74 -13.99
N ASN A 100 15.16 -2.26 -15.20
CA ASN A 100 14.93 -1.53 -16.46
C ASN A 100 13.54 -1.78 -17.08
N ALA A 101 12.73 -2.66 -16.51
CA ALA A 101 11.37 -2.90 -17.00
C ALA A 101 10.47 -1.75 -16.57
N ASP A 102 9.54 -1.33 -17.43
CA ASP A 102 8.45 -0.46 -16.99
C ASP A 102 7.38 -1.27 -16.28
N PHE A 103 6.71 -0.61 -15.34
CA PHE A 103 5.61 -1.17 -14.57
C PHE A 103 4.43 -0.20 -14.60
N THR A 104 3.34 -0.60 -15.24
CA THR A 104 2.17 0.24 -15.46
C THR A 104 1.12 0.06 -14.38
N ALA A 105 0.07 0.90 -14.40
CA ALA A 105 -1.05 0.73 -13.49
C ALA A 105 -1.86 -0.54 -13.80
N THR A 106 -1.92 -0.96 -15.08
CA THR A 106 -2.56 -2.21 -15.50
C THR A 106 -1.79 -3.40 -14.95
N ASP A 107 -0.46 -3.42 -15.11
CA ASP A 107 0.38 -4.50 -14.55
C ASP A 107 0.20 -4.62 -13.03
N PHE A 108 0.11 -3.47 -12.34
CA PHE A 108 -0.21 -3.46 -10.91
C PHE A 108 -1.57 -4.07 -10.60
N VAL A 109 -2.62 -3.72 -11.33
CA VAL A 109 -3.97 -4.25 -11.10
C VAL A 109 -4.00 -5.76 -11.25
N ASP A 110 -3.37 -6.28 -12.31
CA ASP A 110 -3.32 -7.72 -12.59
C ASP A 110 -2.53 -8.45 -11.49
N MET A 111 -1.29 -8.02 -11.25
CA MET A 111 -0.42 -8.69 -10.26
C MET A 111 -0.91 -8.55 -8.81
N ALA A 112 -1.49 -7.40 -8.45
CA ALA A 112 -2.07 -7.22 -7.13
C ALA A 112 -3.31 -8.12 -6.96
N SER A 113 -4.13 -8.27 -8.00
CA SER A 113 -5.30 -9.17 -7.97
C SER A 113 -4.89 -10.63 -7.77
N ASP A 114 -3.84 -11.08 -8.46
CA ASP A 114 -3.28 -12.43 -8.27
C ASP A 114 -2.71 -12.63 -6.85
N ALA A 115 -1.96 -11.65 -6.35
CA ALA A 115 -1.44 -11.67 -4.98
C ALA A 115 -2.57 -11.74 -3.95
N MET A 116 -3.62 -10.92 -4.11
CA MET A 116 -4.79 -10.94 -3.22
C MET A 116 -5.50 -12.29 -3.23
N ALA A 117 -5.77 -12.86 -4.41
CA ALA A 117 -6.40 -14.17 -4.53
C ALA A 117 -5.57 -15.27 -3.84
N SER A 118 -4.25 -15.21 -3.99
CA SER A 118 -3.30 -16.11 -3.32
C SER A 118 -3.35 -15.96 -1.79
N ILE A 119 -3.30 -14.74 -1.26
CA ILE A 119 -3.36 -14.46 0.18
C ILE A 119 -4.70 -14.93 0.78
N LEU A 120 -5.81 -14.64 0.09
CA LEU A 120 -7.14 -15.01 0.55
C LEU A 120 -7.37 -16.52 0.54
N SER A 121 -6.77 -17.25 -0.41
CA SER A 121 -6.79 -18.72 -0.42
C SER A 121 -6.09 -19.36 0.80
N ARG A 122 -5.21 -18.61 1.47
CA ARG A 122 -4.56 -18.99 2.74
C ARG A 122 -5.32 -18.49 3.97
N SER A 123 -6.54 -17.97 3.79
CA SER A 123 -7.37 -17.36 4.84
C SER A 123 -6.68 -16.18 5.54
N GLN A 124 -5.86 -15.43 4.80
CA GLN A 124 -5.18 -14.24 5.29
C GLN A 124 -5.77 -12.97 4.69
N VAL A 125 -5.57 -11.84 5.36
CA VAL A 125 -6.04 -10.52 4.94
C VAL A 125 -4.97 -9.84 4.08
N PRO A 126 -5.27 -9.46 2.83
CA PRO A 126 -4.36 -8.64 2.05
C PRO A 126 -4.33 -7.19 2.55
N ILE A 127 -3.13 -6.68 2.85
CA ILE A 127 -2.87 -5.29 3.21
C ILE A 127 -2.06 -4.63 2.11
N ILE A 128 -2.67 -3.70 1.37
CA ILE A 128 -1.98 -2.94 0.33
C ILE A 128 -1.40 -1.66 0.94
N ALA A 129 -0.09 -1.44 0.81
CA ALA A 129 0.58 -0.25 1.35
C ALA A 129 1.54 0.34 0.30
N GLY A 130 1.55 1.67 0.14
CA GLY A 130 2.46 2.33 -0.81
C GLY A 130 2.06 3.75 -1.19
N GLY A 131 2.97 4.47 -1.86
CA GLY A 131 2.81 5.88 -2.18
C GLY A 131 2.22 6.18 -3.55
N SER A 132 2.01 5.18 -4.42
CA SER A 132 1.53 5.41 -5.78
C SER A 132 0.01 5.39 -5.86
N ASN A 133 -0.62 6.49 -5.44
CA ASN A 133 -2.08 6.65 -5.46
C ASN A 133 -2.72 6.43 -6.86
N SER A 134 -1.96 6.47 -7.96
CA SER A 134 -2.45 6.08 -9.29
C SER A 134 -2.75 4.58 -9.41
N TYR A 135 -1.96 3.73 -8.75
CA TYR A 135 -2.15 2.29 -8.74
C TYR A 135 -3.37 1.92 -7.92
N ILE A 136 -3.52 2.51 -6.73
CA ILE A 136 -4.72 2.31 -5.91
C ILE A 136 -5.98 2.84 -6.60
N GLU A 137 -5.90 3.99 -7.28
CA GLU A 137 -7.01 4.53 -8.07
C GLU A 137 -7.39 3.59 -9.21
N ALA A 138 -6.42 3.09 -10.00
CA ALA A 138 -6.70 2.13 -11.06
C ALA A 138 -7.34 0.84 -10.52
N LEU A 139 -6.81 0.28 -9.41
CA LEU A 139 -7.35 -0.92 -8.78
C LEU A 139 -8.78 -0.71 -8.28
N ASN A 140 -9.04 0.37 -7.53
CA ASN A 140 -10.36 0.64 -6.98
C ASN A 140 -11.37 1.14 -8.04
N GLU A 141 -10.93 1.49 -9.24
CA GLU A 141 -11.81 1.81 -10.37
C GLU A 141 -12.08 0.61 -11.28
N ASP A 142 -11.28 -0.44 -11.19
CA ASP A 142 -11.49 -1.68 -11.94
C ASP A 142 -12.81 -2.37 -11.54
N PHE A 143 -13.59 -2.75 -12.55
CA PHE A 143 -14.92 -3.32 -12.35
C PHE A 143 -14.86 -4.70 -11.71
N LEU A 144 -13.93 -5.55 -12.15
CA LEU A 144 -13.79 -6.91 -11.63
C LEU A 144 -13.35 -6.85 -10.16
N PHE A 145 -12.38 -6.00 -9.85
CA PHE A 145 -11.93 -5.76 -8.48
C PHE A 145 -13.09 -5.32 -7.59
N ARG A 146 -13.82 -4.26 -7.96
CA ARG A 146 -14.96 -3.76 -7.17
C ARG A 146 -16.09 -4.76 -7.03
N SER A 147 -16.25 -5.70 -7.97
CA SER A 147 -17.27 -6.73 -7.88
C SER A 147 -16.94 -7.80 -6.83
N LYS A 148 -15.65 -8.08 -6.63
CA LYS A 148 -15.13 -9.13 -5.75
C LYS A 148 -14.74 -8.62 -4.35
N TYR A 149 -14.19 -7.41 -4.29
CA TYR A 149 -13.54 -6.90 -3.08
C TYR A 149 -14.29 -5.73 -2.45
N GLU A 150 -14.27 -5.70 -1.12
CA GLU A 150 -14.62 -4.55 -0.29
C GLU A 150 -13.34 -3.99 0.35
N CYS A 151 -13.20 -2.67 0.34
CA CYS A 151 -11.97 -2.01 0.78
C CYS A 151 -12.18 -1.19 2.06
N CYS A 152 -11.26 -1.34 3.00
CA CYS A 152 -11.08 -0.43 4.11
C CYS A 152 -9.86 0.47 3.85
N PHE A 153 -10.09 1.77 3.66
CA PHE A 153 -9.03 2.74 3.42
C PHE A 153 -8.60 3.40 4.73
N LEU A 154 -7.34 3.19 5.12
CA LEU A 154 -6.65 3.96 6.15
C LEU A 154 -5.79 5.03 5.49
N PHE A 155 -5.70 6.21 6.07
CA PHE A 155 -4.82 7.28 5.60
C PHE A 155 -3.99 7.82 6.75
N VAL A 156 -2.69 7.52 6.70
CA VAL A 156 -1.71 8.06 7.64
C VAL A 156 -1.28 9.44 7.18
N ASP A 157 -1.79 10.46 7.89
CA ASP A 157 -1.58 11.86 7.58
C ASP A 157 -0.57 12.49 8.54
N VAL A 158 0.21 13.45 8.05
CA VAL A 158 1.18 14.22 8.83
C VAL A 158 1.14 15.66 8.31
N ALA A 159 1.08 16.62 9.22
CA ALA A 159 1.11 18.03 8.86
C ALA A 159 2.36 18.37 8.02
N MET A 160 2.15 19.06 6.88
CA MET A 160 3.21 19.28 5.88
C MET A 160 4.50 19.90 6.45
N PRO A 161 4.48 20.92 7.33
CA PRO A 161 5.73 21.47 7.88
C PRO A 161 6.55 20.44 8.67
N VAL A 162 5.88 19.51 9.37
CA VAL A 162 6.52 18.43 10.12
C VAL A 162 7.04 17.36 9.16
N LEU A 163 6.22 16.99 8.16
CA LEU A 163 6.58 15.98 7.17
C LEU A 163 7.76 16.44 6.30
N ASP A 164 7.78 17.71 5.85
CA ASP A 164 8.85 18.27 5.02
C ASP A 164 10.20 18.18 5.73
N ARG A 165 10.23 18.52 7.03
CA ARG A 165 11.44 18.36 7.84
C ARG A 165 11.85 16.89 7.96
N TYR A 166 10.90 16.02 8.28
CA TYR A 166 11.19 14.60 8.46
C TYR A 166 11.74 13.95 7.18
N VAL A 167 11.11 14.18 6.02
CA VAL A 167 11.55 13.56 4.77
C VAL A 167 12.89 14.14 4.31
N SER A 168 13.18 15.41 4.62
CA SER A 168 14.49 16.01 4.40
C SER A 168 15.56 15.36 5.27
N ASP A 169 15.33 15.25 6.59
CA ASP A 169 16.25 14.62 7.54
C ASP A 169 16.44 13.12 7.21
N ARG A 170 15.42 12.47 6.65
CA ARG A 170 15.51 11.07 6.19
C ARG A 170 16.47 10.93 5.01
N VAL A 171 16.53 11.89 4.09
CA VAL A 171 17.51 11.85 2.98
C VAL A 171 18.93 11.89 3.52
N ASP A 172 19.19 12.68 4.57
CA ASP A 172 20.51 12.68 5.22
C ASP A 172 20.86 11.29 5.75
N LYS A 173 19.92 10.64 6.44
CA LYS A 173 20.10 9.26 6.92
C LYS A 173 20.32 8.26 5.79
N MET A 174 19.60 8.40 4.67
CA MET A 174 19.80 7.55 3.49
C MET A 174 21.24 7.70 2.95
N VAL A 175 21.75 8.92 2.90
CA VAL A 175 23.15 9.18 2.51
C VAL A 175 24.14 8.56 3.51
N GLU A 176 23.90 8.71 4.81
CA GLU A 176 24.70 8.07 5.87
C GLU A 176 24.68 6.54 5.76
N MET A 177 23.57 5.95 5.32
CA MET A 177 23.42 4.51 5.07
C MET A 177 24.09 4.02 3.78
N GLY A 178 24.67 4.91 2.97
CA GLY A 178 25.37 4.53 1.73
C GLY A 178 24.57 4.70 0.44
N MET A 179 23.50 5.52 0.44
CA MET A 179 22.72 5.81 -0.78
C MET A 179 23.60 6.28 -1.94
N VAL A 180 24.64 7.08 -1.68
CA VAL A 180 25.53 7.60 -2.74
C VAL A 180 26.27 6.45 -3.43
N ASP A 181 26.78 5.49 -2.65
CA ASP A 181 27.51 4.34 -3.18
C ASP A 181 26.56 3.37 -3.89
N GLU A 182 25.36 3.15 -3.34
CA GLU A 182 24.31 2.34 -3.96
C GLU A 182 23.94 2.87 -5.34
N VAL A 183 23.69 4.18 -5.47
CA VAL A 183 23.35 4.78 -6.76
C VAL A 183 24.57 4.84 -7.68
N ARG A 184 25.78 5.07 -7.15
CA ARG A 184 27.02 5.05 -7.95
C ARG A 184 27.21 3.70 -8.63
N ASN A 185 26.97 2.60 -7.91
CA ASN A 185 27.08 1.24 -8.47
C ASN A 185 26.02 0.95 -9.55
N PHE A 186 24.93 1.70 -9.58
CA PHE A 186 23.86 1.59 -10.57
C PHE A 186 23.98 2.62 -11.71
N PHE A 187 24.92 3.56 -11.60
CA PHE A 187 25.10 4.65 -12.56
C PHE A 187 25.49 4.13 -13.94
N ASP A 188 24.86 4.69 -14.97
CA ASP A 188 25.17 4.42 -16.37
C ASP A 188 25.07 5.74 -17.14
N ALA A 189 26.16 6.12 -17.80
CA ALA A 189 26.26 7.38 -18.52
C ALA A 189 25.30 7.49 -19.73
N ASN A 190 24.79 6.35 -20.22
CA ASN A 190 23.83 6.27 -21.33
C ASN A 190 22.41 5.95 -20.83
N ALA A 191 22.18 6.01 -19.52
CA ALA A 191 20.90 5.68 -18.92
C ALA A 191 19.76 6.59 -19.39
N ASN A 192 18.58 5.99 -19.58
CA ASN A 192 17.33 6.72 -19.70
C ASN A 192 16.65 6.81 -18.32
N TYR A 193 16.51 8.03 -17.78
CA TYR A 193 15.86 8.28 -16.49
C TYR A 193 14.33 8.33 -16.54
N THR A 194 13.71 8.01 -17.68
CA THR A 194 12.24 7.97 -17.83
C THR A 194 11.64 6.57 -17.68
N VAL A 195 12.46 5.54 -17.45
CA VAL A 195 12.01 4.13 -17.44
C VAL A 195 12.38 3.41 -16.15
N GLY A 196 11.57 2.42 -15.77
CA GLY A 196 11.81 1.53 -14.64
C GLY A 196 12.24 2.21 -13.34
N ILE A 197 13.21 1.62 -12.65
CA ILE A 197 13.73 2.11 -11.37
C ILE A 197 14.54 3.41 -11.50
N ARG A 198 15.02 3.73 -12.71
CA ARG A 198 15.82 4.94 -12.99
C ARG A 198 15.05 6.25 -12.77
N LYS A 199 13.72 6.16 -12.68
CA LYS A 199 12.82 7.25 -12.26
C LYS A 199 12.89 7.59 -10.77
N ALA A 200 13.57 6.78 -9.95
CA ALA A 200 13.65 6.98 -8.52
C ALA A 200 14.33 8.30 -8.16
N ILE A 201 13.73 9.07 -7.23
CA ILE A 201 14.36 10.26 -6.66
C ILE A 201 15.68 9.83 -6.01
N GLY A 202 16.77 10.52 -6.34
CA GLY A 202 18.13 10.13 -6.02
C GLY A 202 18.94 9.77 -7.25
N VAL A 203 18.34 9.07 -8.22
CA VAL A 203 19.08 8.55 -9.39
C VAL A 203 19.37 9.67 -10.38
N PRO A 204 18.39 10.45 -10.89
CA PRO A 204 18.68 11.57 -11.78
C PRO A 204 19.50 12.68 -11.12
N GLU A 205 19.25 12.96 -9.83
CA GLU A 205 19.91 14.04 -9.10
C GLU A 205 21.42 13.83 -8.94
N PHE A 206 21.88 12.57 -8.84
CA PHE A 206 23.31 12.27 -8.76
C PHE A 206 24.01 12.17 -10.13
N ASP A 207 23.31 12.18 -11.27
CA ASP A 207 23.93 12.04 -12.61
C ASP A 207 25.04 13.08 -12.84
N ARG A 208 24.74 14.35 -12.58
CA ARG A 208 25.71 15.45 -12.74
C ARG A 208 26.93 15.26 -11.84
N TYR A 209 26.72 14.78 -10.62
CA TYR A 209 27.79 14.52 -9.68
C TYR A 209 28.71 13.40 -10.18
N PHE A 210 28.17 12.24 -10.57
CA PHE A 210 28.98 11.10 -11.01
C PHE A 210 29.74 11.37 -12.31
N ARG A 211 29.17 12.14 -13.26
CA ARG A 211 29.88 12.52 -14.49
C ARG A 211 31.08 13.43 -14.22
N ALA A 212 30.97 14.32 -13.24
CA ALA A 212 31.99 15.30 -12.93
C ALA A 212 33.02 14.79 -11.91
N GLU A 213 32.64 13.85 -11.04
CA GLU A 213 33.45 13.32 -9.93
C GLU A 213 34.93 13.02 -10.31
N PRO A 214 35.24 12.37 -11.45
CA PRO A 214 36.63 12.07 -11.82
C PRO A 214 37.51 13.32 -12.07
N PHE A 215 36.91 14.44 -12.46
CA PHE A 215 37.62 15.65 -12.92
C PHE A 215 37.72 16.75 -11.86
N LEU A 216 37.01 16.60 -10.74
CA LEU A 216 36.89 17.64 -9.72
C LEU A 216 37.92 17.47 -8.60
N LYS A 217 38.31 18.57 -7.95
CA LYS A 217 39.06 18.55 -6.68
C LYS A 217 38.12 18.25 -5.52
N LYS A 218 38.66 17.79 -4.38
CA LYS A 218 37.87 17.40 -3.19
C LYS A 218 36.78 18.42 -2.81
N ARG A 219 37.15 19.71 -2.67
CA ARG A 219 36.19 20.77 -2.31
C ARG A 219 35.04 20.92 -3.31
N GLU A 220 35.33 20.79 -4.60
CA GLU A 220 34.33 20.91 -5.67
C GLU A 220 33.43 19.68 -5.71
N ARG A 221 33.98 18.47 -5.45
CA ARG A 221 33.20 17.24 -5.29
C ARG A 221 32.23 17.37 -4.12
N ASP A 222 32.72 17.81 -2.97
CA ASP A 222 31.88 17.97 -1.77
C ASP A 222 30.75 18.96 -2.04
N GLN A 223 31.03 20.07 -2.72
CA GLN A 223 30.01 21.05 -3.08
C GLN A 223 28.95 20.46 -4.03
N LEU A 224 29.38 19.79 -5.11
CA LEU A 224 28.45 19.22 -6.09
C LEU A 224 27.62 18.07 -5.51
N LEU A 225 28.20 17.27 -4.63
CA LEU A 225 27.47 16.25 -3.88
C LEU A 225 26.39 16.87 -2.98
N GLN A 226 26.73 17.95 -2.26
CA GLN A 226 25.75 18.67 -1.44
C GLN A 226 24.64 19.28 -2.29
N GLU A 227 24.94 19.82 -3.46
CA GLU A 227 23.92 20.31 -4.40
C GLU A 227 22.93 19.21 -4.81
N ALA A 228 23.43 18.03 -5.17
CA ALA A 228 22.60 16.86 -5.51
C ALA A 228 21.72 16.42 -4.32
N ILE A 229 22.29 16.31 -3.12
CA ILE A 229 21.54 15.95 -1.90
C ILE A 229 20.43 16.97 -1.61
N GLN A 230 20.69 18.26 -1.77
CA GLN A 230 19.67 19.30 -1.60
C GLN A 230 18.57 19.21 -2.66
N GLU A 231 18.90 18.82 -3.90
CA GLU A 231 17.90 18.58 -4.93
C GLU A 231 17.00 17.38 -4.59
N ILE A 232 17.58 16.27 -4.12
CA ILE A 232 16.86 15.07 -3.65
C ILE A 232 15.87 15.44 -2.53
N LYS A 233 16.31 16.25 -1.56
CA LYS A 233 15.44 16.75 -0.48
C LYS A 233 14.26 17.54 -1.04
N ARG A 234 14.52 18.52 -1.93
CA ARG A 234 13.46 19.33 -2.56
C ARG A 234 12.47 18.47 -3.34
N ASN A 235 12.96 17.51 -4.14
CA ASN A 235 12.11 16.65 -4.95
C ASN A 235 11.30 15.67 -4.09
N THR A 236 11.86 15.17 -2.99
CA THR A 236 11.15 14.34 -2.01
C THR A 236 10.01 15.12 -1.34
N CYS A 237 10.24 16.37 -0.92
CA CYS A 237 9.19 17.22 -0.35
C CYS A 237 8.10 17.54 -1.39
N LYS A 238 8.47 17.81 -2.64
CA LYS A 238 7.49 18.00 -3.74
C LYS A 238 6.65 16.75 -3.97
N LEU A 239 7.26 15.56 -3.93
CA LEU A 239 6.55 14.29 -4.06
C LEU A 239 5.52 14.11 -2.92
N ALA A 240 5.94 14.35 -1.68
CA ALA A 240 5.06 14.24 -0.52
C ALA A 240 3.81 15.15 -0.64
N ARG A 241 4.00 16.42 -1.05
CA ARG A 241 2.88 17.36 -1.29
C ARG A 241 1.93 16.88 -2.39
N ARG A 242 2.47 16.44 -3.53
CA ARG A 242 1.66 15.91 -4.65
C ARG A 242 0.87 14.66 -4.25
N GLN A 243 1.47 13.79 -3.44
CA GLN A 243 0.78 12.60 -2.92
C GLN A 243 -0.38 12.99 -1.99
N LEU A 244 -0.16 13.95 -1.08
CA LEU A 244 -1.21 14.47 -0.20
C LEU A 244 -2.36 15.11 -0.99
N GLU A 245 -2.05 15.99 -1.94
CA GLU A 245 -3.05 16.59 -2.83
C GLU A 245 -3.87 15.53 -3.57
N LYS A 246 -3.20 14.47 -4.05
CA LYS A 246 -3.89 13.36 -4.73
C LYS A 246 -4.80 12.58 -3.78
N ILE A 247 -4.39 12.30 -2.54
CA ILE A 247 -5.24 11.62 -1.53
C ILE A 247 -6.44 12.50 -1.17
N GLN A 248 -6.24 13.80 -0.97
CA GLN A 248 -7.32 14.75 -0.73
C GLN A 248 -8.31 14.78 -1.90
N ARG A 249 -7.84 14.69 -3.14
CA ARG A 249 -8.71 14.56 -4.31
C ARG A 249 -9.51 13.25 -4.29
N LEU A 250 -8.91 12.11 -3.93
CA LEU A 250 -9.63 10.83 -3.81
C LEU A 250 -10.73 10.92 -2.74
N ARG A 251 -10.42 11.50 -1.58
CA ARG A 251 -11.40 11.70 -0.51
C ARG A 251 -12.54 12.63 -0.93
N ASN A 252 -12.20 13.84 -1.41
CA ASN A 252 -13.18 14.92 -1.56
C ASN A 252 -13.92 14.86 -2.91
N LYS A 253 -13.28 14.41 -4.00
CA LYS A 253 -13.92 14.38 -5.34
C LYS A 253 -14.49 13.01 -5.70
N LYS A 254 -13.86 11.91 -5.26
CA LYS A 254 -14.35 10.56 -5.52
C LYS A 254 -15.21 10.01 -4.38
N ASN A 255 -15.34 10.77 -3.29
CA ASN A 255 -16.13 10.43 -2.10
C ASN A 255 -15.75 9.06 -1.48
N TRP A 256 -14.45 8.73 -1.51
CA TRP A 256 -13.97 7.51 -0.89
C TRP A 256 -14.06 7.63 0.64
N LYS A 257 -14.63 6.61 1.29
CA LYS A 257 -14.65 6.50 2.75
C LYS A 257 -13.24 6.17 3.24
N ILE A 258 -12.50 7.20 3.63
CA ILE A 258 -11.10 7.10 4.08
C ILE A 258 -11.03 7.45 5.56
N HIS A 259 -10.54 6.52 6.36
CA HIS A 259 -10.28 6.68 7.78
C HIS A 259 -8.93 7.35 7.99
N ARG A 260 -8.94 8.64 8.35
CA ARG A 260 -7.70 9.40 8.62
C ARG A 260 -7.19 9.11 10.03
N VAL A 261 -5.90 8.79 10.13
CA VAL A 261 -5.15 8.73 11.38
C VAL A 261 -4.01 9.75 11.32
N ASP A 262 -3.94 10.66 12.29
CA ASP A 262 -3.01 11.79 12.28
C ASP A 262 -1.75 11.48 13.08
N ALA A 263 -0.64 11.28 12.37
CA ALA A 263 0.66 10.94 12.94
C ALA A 263 1.50 12.17 13.28
N THR A 264 1.00 13.40 13.12
CA THR A 264 1.80 14.62 13.35
C THR A 264 2.47 14.65 14.72
N GLU A 265 1.71 14.31 15.77
CA GLU A 265 2.22 14.32 17.14
C GLU A 265 3.29 13.24 17.38
N VAL A 266 3.24 12.13 16.64
CA VAL A 266 4.28 11.09 16.70
C VAL A 266 5.61 11.65 16.21
N PHE A 267 5.58 12.39 15.10
CA PHE A 267 6.78 12.93 14.45
C PHE A 267 7.39 14.11 15.22
N LEU A 268 6.63 14.74 16.13
CA LEU A 268 7.13 15.77 17.04
C LEU A 268 7.83 15.20 18.28
N ARG A 269 7.64 13.90 18.57
CA ARG A 269 8.21 13.22 19.74
C ARG A 269 9.47 12.45 19.37
N ARG A 270 10.21 11.98 20.39
CA ARG A 270 11.44 11.19 20.23
C ARG A 270 11.44 9.98 21.16
N GLY A 271 12.14 8.92 20.73
CA GLY A 271 12.35 7.70 21.50
C GLY A 271 11.03 7.09 21.99
N LYS A 272 11.02 6.58 23.23
CA LYS A 272 9.86 5.91 23.82
C LYS A 272 8.54 6.70 23.74
N ARG A 273 8.60 8.04 23.87
CA ARG A 273 7.39 8.88 23.78
C ARG A 273 6.77 8.90 22.37
N ALA A 274 7.59 8.74 21.33
CA ALA A 274 7.12 8.61 19.96
C ALA A 274 6.47 7.24 19.74
N GLU A 275 7.08 6.17 20.27
CA GLU A 275 6.53 4.81 20.20
C GLU A 275 5.17 4.71 20.91
N GLU A 276 5.06 5.25 22.13
CA GLU A 276 3.79 5.32 22.87
C GLU A 276 2.73 6.16 22.12
N ALA A 277 3.14 7.25 21.47
CA ALA A 277 2.24 8.07 20.67
C ALA A 277 1.77 7.35 19.40
N TRP A 278 2.66 6.61 18.74
CA TRP A 278 2.34 5.82 17.58
C TRP A 278 1.30 4.74 17.91
N GLU A 279 1.50 4.01 19.01
CA GLU A 279 0.52 3.01 19.43
C GLU A 279 -0.84 3.64 19.71
N LYS A 280 -0.85 4.73 20.50
CA LYS A 280 -2.09 5.39 20.94
C LYS A 280 -2.86 6.07 19.81
N LEU A 281 -2.16 6.69 18.86
CA LEU A 281 -2.77 7.56 17.85
C LEU A 281 -2.92 6.89 16.49
N ILE A 282 -2.09 5.89 16.19
CA ILE A 282 -1.99 5.29 14.85
C ILE A 282 -2.33 3.81 14.88
N ALA A 283 -1.50 2.98 15.52
CA ALA A 283 -1.64 1.53 15.42
C ALA A 283 -2.90 1.02 16.12
N GLY A 284 -3.18 1.47 17.34
CA GLY A 284 -4.39 1.12 18.10
C GLY A 284 -5.69 1.49 17.37
N PRO A 285 -5.93 2.77 17.04
CA PRO A 285 -7.13 3.18 16.30
C PRO A 285 -7.27 2.49 14.93
N SER A 286 -6.16 2.28 14.20
CA SER A 286 -6.20 1.54 12.94
C SER A 286 -6.60 0.08 13.12
N THR A 287 -6.15 -0.55 14.22
CA THR A 287 -6.52 -1.92 14.58
C THR A 287 -8.01 -2.03 14.85
N GLU A 288 -8.58 -1.08 15.59
CA GLU A 288 -10.03 -1.05 15.89
C GLU A 288 -10.86 -0.93 14.60
N ILE A 289 -10.48 0.00 13.71
CA ILE A 289 -11.15 0.19 12.43
C ILE A 289 -11.08 -1.07 11.55
N VAL A 290 -9.91 -1.70 11.48
CA VAL A 290 -9.72 -2.94 10.72
C VAL A 290 -10.49 -4.10 11.35
N ALA A 291 -10.53 -4.21 12.68
CA ALA A 291 -11.30 -5.23 13.37
C ALA A 291 -12.82 -5.08 13.12
N GLU A 292 -13.35 -3.86 13.23
CA GLU A 292 -14.75 -3.57 12.91
C GLU A 292 -15.06 -3.94 11.45
N PHE A 293 -14.18 -3.55 10.53
CA PHE A 293 -14.29 -3.87 9.11
C PHE A 293 -14.25 -5.38 8.85
N LEU A 294 -13.31 -6.12 9.44
CA LEU A 294 -13.13 -7.56 9.18
C LEU A 294 -14.22 -8.42 9.80
N TYR A 295 -14.65 -8.10 11.02
CA TYR A 295 -15.57 -8.94 11.79
C TYR A 295 -17.02 -8.46 11.79
N ASN A 296 -17.34 -7.36 11.07
CA ASN A 296 -18.68 -6.79 10.98
C ASN A 296 -19.33 -6.64 12.37
N PHE A 297 -18.65 -5.97 13.31
CA PHE A 297 -19.29 -5.60 14.58
C PHE A 297 -20.39 -4.57 14.33
N SER A 298 -21.56 -5.02 13.86
CA SER A 298 -22.77 -4.21 13.85
C SER A 298 -23.04 -3.78 15.29
N SER A 299 -23.27 -2.47 15.46
CA SER A 299 -23.53 -1.80 16.74
C SER A 299 -24.70 -2.42 17.54
N GLU A 300 -25.50 -3.28 16.91
CA GLU A 300 -26.56 -4.08 17.54
C GLU A 300 -26.04 -5.19 18.47
N THR A 301 -24.82 -5.68 18.27
CA THR A 301 -24.28 -6.82 19.03
C THR A 301 -23.80 -6.44 20.44
N LEU A 302 -23.51 -5.14 20.66
CA LEU A 302 -23.06 -4.63 21.97
C LEU A 302 -24.22 -4.41 22.96
N VAL A 303 -25.46 -4.30 22.48
CA VAL A 303 -26.63 -4.06 23.35
C VAL A 303 -27.18 -5.37 23.95
N ASN A 304 -26.91 -6.53 23.34
CA ASN A 304 -27.57 -7.78 23.71
C ASN A 304 -26.65 -8.92 24.20
N ASN A 305 -25.34 -8.71 24.38
CA ASN A 305 -24.50 -9.79 24.91
C ASN A 305 -23.27 -9.31 25.72
N PRO A 306 -23.31 -9.35 27.07
CA PRO A 306 -22.17 -8.96 27.92
C PRO A 306 -21.01 -9.99 27.92
N ALA A 307 -21.06 -11.03 27.09
CA ALA A 307 -20.10 -12.14 27.08
C ALA A 307 -19.07 -12.12 25.94
N ILE A 308 -19.05 -11.11 25.06
CA ILE A 308 -18.02 -11.01 24.01
C ILE A 308 -16.78 -10.33 24.60
N ARG A 309 -15.90 -11.13 25.21
CA ARG A 309 -14.54 -10.70 25.52
C ARG A 309 -13.76 -10.60 24.21
N VAL A 310 -13.22 -9.40 23.95
CA VAL A 310 -12.11 -9.21 23.00
C VAL A 310 -11.05 -10.29 23.31
N PRO A 311 -10.51 -11.02 22.32
CA PRO A 311 -9.39 -11.92 22.57
C PRO A 311 -8.27 -11.10 23.24
N SER A 312 -7.95 -11.43 24.48
CA SER A 312 -6.83 -10.81 25.18
C SER A 312 -5.56 -11.05 24.35
N LEU A 313 -4.95 -9.96 23.91
CA LEU A 313 -3.61 -9.94 23.31
C LEU A 313 -2.68 -10.82 24.15
N PRO A 314 -1.84 -11.69 23.54
CA PRO A 314 -0.80 -12.37 24.29
C PRO A 314 0.12 -11.31 24.90
N CYS A 315 0.08 -11.22 26.22
CA CYS A 315 1.01 -10.44 27.00
C CYS A 315 2.41 -11.03 26.80
N GLY A 316 3.29 -10.31 26.10
CA GLY A 316 4.69 -10.70 26.02
C GLY A 316 5.41 -10.27 24.75
N ILE A 317 5.70 -8.97 24.62
CA ILE A 317 6.94 -8.53 23.95
C ILE A 317 7.56 -7.47 24.85
N MET A 318 8.47 -7.94 25.69
CA MET A 318 9.52 -7.13 26.29
C MET A 318 10.57 -6.93 25.19
N LEU A 319 10.71 -5.70 24.70
CA LEU A 319 11.93 -4.95 24.35
C LEU A 319 11.55 -3.77 23.46
#